data_AF-A0A432F9R0-F1
#
_entry.id   AF-A0A432F9R0-F1
#
_cell.length_a   1.000
_cell.length_b   1.000
_cell.length_c   1.000
_cell.angle_alpha   90.00
_cell.angle_beta   90.00
_cell.angle_gamma   90.00
#
_symmetry.space_group_name_H-M   'P 1'
#
loop_
_entity.id
_entity.type
_entity.pdbx_description
1 polymer ?
#
loop_
_entity_poly.entity_id
_entity_poly.type
_entity_poly.pdbx_seq_one_letter_code
_entity_poly.pdbx_strand_id
1 'polypeptide(L)'
;MKTIKGSKLVGKKYISPINKIKAPVISGHHVTTDAGTGLVHMAPLFGEDDYLIGKEHELEMIMHVDGKGNFNKEAGKFNGLFYADANKAIGEELGDKLLSIKFIKHSYPHD
;
A
#
# COMPACT_ATOMS: atom_id res chain seq x y z
N MET A 1 -6.52 3.38 26.39
CA MET A 1 -5.71 3.51 25.14
C MET A 1 -4.24 3.59 25.55
N LYS A 2 -3.31 2.88 24.88
CA LYS A 2 -1.88 2.95 25.20
C LYS A 2 -1.16 3.81 24.16
N THR A 3 -0.34 4.74 24.61
CA THR A 3 0.49 5.58 23.74
C THR A 3 1.87 4.94 23.56
N ILE A 4 2.37 4.93 22.32
CA ILE A 4 3.65 4.34 21.95
C ILE A 4 4.38 5.32 21.04
N LYS A 5 5.69 5.51 21.26
CA LYS A 5 6.53 6.27 20.31
C LYS A 5 6.63 5.49 19.00
N GLY A 6 6.53 6.18 17.86
CA GLY A 6 6.64 5.56 16.52
C GLY A 6 7.94 4.77 16.34
N SER A 7 9.05 5.23 16.92
CA SER A 7 10.33 4.50 16.93
C SER A 7 10.27 3.10 17.57
N LYS A 8 9.27 2.82 18.42
CA LYS A 8 9.05 1.48 19.00
C LYS A 8 8.27 0.55 18.05
N LEU A 9 7.74 1.06 16.95
CA LEU A 9 7.07 0.28 15.91
C LEU A 9 8.04 -0.15 14.81
N VAL A 10 9.08 0.64 14.54
CA VAL A 10 10.11 0.32 13.53
C VAL A 10 10.70 -1.07 13.78
N GLY A 11 10.78 -1.88 12.72
CA GLY A 11 11.24 -3.27 12.74
C GLY A 11 10.18 -4.31 13.15
N LYS A 12 9.03 -3.89 13.70
CA LYS A 12 7.91 -4.83 13.91
C LYS A 12 7.42 -5.34 12.57
N LYS A 13 7.13 -6.63 12.50
CA LYS A 13 6.63 -7.27 11.28
C LYS A 13 5.12 -7.39 11.31
N TYR A 14 4.49 -7.15 10.17
CA TYR A 14 3.08 -7.39 9.93
C TYR A 14 2.90 -8.29 8.71
N ILE A 15 1.68 -8.80 8.52
CA ILE A 15 1.32 -9.58 7.34
C ILE A 15 0.37 -8.73 6.50
N SER A 16 0.72 -8.50 5.25
CA SER A 16 -0.15 -7.81 4.31
C SER A 16 -1.47 -8.57 4.15
N PRO A 17 -2.63 -7.90 4.20
CA PRO A 17 -3.92 -8.57 4.15
C PRO A 17 -4.21 -9.22 2.80
N ILE A 18 -3.55 -8.77 1.72
CA ILE A 18 -3.78 -9.22 0.34
C ILE A 18 -2.78 -10.32 -0.06
N ASN A 19 -1.52 -9.96 -0.27
CA ASN A 19 -0.49 -10.87 -0.79
C ASN A 19 0.19 -11.73 0.30
N LYS A 20 -0.19 -11.56 1.57
CA LYS A 20 0.34 -12.32 2.72
C LYS A 20 1.85 -12.18 2.95
N ILE A 21 2.49 -11.20 2.31
CA ILE A 21 3.90 -10.90 2.50
C ILE A 21 4.11 -10.37 3.92
N LYS A 22 5.18 -10.86 4.56
CA LYS A 22 5.59 -10.41 5.90
C LYS A 22 6.54 -9.22 5.76
N ALA A 23 6.04 -8.02 6.03
CA ALA A 23 6.80 -6.78 5.85
C ALA A 23 7.16 -6.12 7.20
N PRO A 24 8.30 -5.41 7.30
CA PRO A 24 8.62 -4.60 8.46
C PRO A 24 7.89 -3.26 8.44
N VAL A 25 7.67 -2.69 9.62
CA VAL A 25 7.40 -1.25 9.77
C VAL A 25 8.74 -0.52 9.67
N ILE A 26 8.78 0.54 8.86
CA ILE A 26 9.97 1.37 8.66
C ILE A 26 9.66 2.84 8.98
N SER A 27 10.71 3.66 9.07
CA SER A 27 10.55 5.11 9.19
C SER A 27 10.47 5.71 7.80
N GLY A 28 9.43 6.50 7.52
CA GLY A 28 9.28 7.23 6.26
C GLY A 28 9.32 8.74 6.53
N HIS A 29 10.19 9.47 5.83
CA HIS A 29 10.34 10.91 6.02
C HIS A 29 9.15 11.72 5.45
N HIS A 30 8.42 11.16 4.48
CA HIS A 30 7.24 11.77 3.87
C HIS A 30 5.96 11.67 4.74
N VAL A 31 6.02 10.96 5.88
CA VAL A 31 4.85 10.74 6.73
C VAL A 31 4.57 11.98 7.58
N THR A 32 3.37 12.55 7.44
CA THR A 32 2.90 13.68 8.23
C THR A 32 1.72 13.29 9.14
N THR A 33 1.34 14.19 10.05
CA THR A 33 0.16 14.03 10.92
C THR A 33 -1.11 14.69 10.36
N ASP A 34 -1.02 15.29 9.19
CA ASP A 34 -2.06 16.16 8.65
C ASP A 34 -3.13 15.39 7.87
N ALA A 35 -2.81 14.17 7.43
CA ALA A 35 -3.71 13.32 6.67
C ALA A 35 -3.54 11.83 6.99
N GLY A 36 -4.60 11.05 6.78
CA GLY A 36 -4.59 9.61 6.99
C GLY A 36 -4.52 9.23 8.48
N THR A 37 -3.71 8.22 8.80
CA THR A 37 -3.61 7.64 10.15
C THR A 37 -2.23 7.82 10.79
N GLY A 38 -1.28 8.44 10.09
CA GLY A 38 0.14 8.45 10.45
C GLY A 38 0.87 7.12 10.17
N LEU A 39 0.20 6.12 9.59
CA LEU A 39 0.80 4.93 8.98
C LEU A 39 0.50 4.95 7.48
N VAL A 40 1.55 4.90 6.67
CA VAL A 40 1.48 4.96 5.20
C VAL A 40 1.80 3.58 4.63
N HIS A 41 0.99 3.13 3.67
CA HIS A 41 1.26 1.90 2.92
C HIS A 41 2.37 2.18 1.91
N MET A 42 3.32 1.24 1.78
CA MET A 42 4.45 1.35 0.86
C MET A 42 4.22 0.48 -0.38
N ALA A 43 4.31 1.08 -1.55
CA ALA A 43 4.30 0.43 -2.86
C ALA A 43 5.46 0.96 -3.72
N PRO A 44 6.70 0.45 -3.53
CA PRO A 44 7.93 1.06 -4.05
C PRO A 44 8.02 1.33 -5.56
N LEU A 45 7.21 0.67 -6.38
CA LEU A 45 7.20 0.86 -7.83
C LEU A 45 6.08 1.77 -8.34
N PHE A 46 5.35 2.43 -7.43
CA PHE A 46 4.15 3.22 -7.73
C PHE A 46 4.16 4.63 -7.11
N GLY A 47 5.29 5.05 -6.53
CA GLY A 47 5.50 6.39 -5.99
C GLY A 47 6.99 6.70 -5.85
N GLU A 48 7.36 7.97 -6.02
CA GLU A 48 8.77 8.40 -5.98
C GLU A 48 9.38 8.24 -4.57
N ASP A 49 8.71 8.77 -3.55
CA ASP A 49 9.15 8.62 -2.15
C ASP A 49 9.18 7.14 -1.74
N ASP A 50 8.19 6.37 -2.18
CA ASP A 50 8.10 4.94 -1.92
C ASP A 50 9.27 4.18 -2.54
N TYR A 51 9.70 4.56 -3.74
CA TYR A 51 10.85 3.98 -4.43
C TYR A 51 12.15 4.27 -3.68
N LEU A 52 12.38 5.52 -3.30
CA LEU A 52 13.60 5.95 -2.60
C LEU A 52 13.73 5.25 -1.25
N ILE A 53 12.66 5.26 -0.45
CA ILE A 53 12.60 4.60 0.86
C ILE A 53 12.67 3.08 0.70
N GLY A 54 11.97 2.53 -0.28
CA GLY A 54 12.00 1.10 -0.59
C GLY A 54 13.40 0.62 -0.92
N LYS A 55 14.18 1.42 -1.66
CA LYS A 55 15.58 1.14 -1.97
C LYS A 55 16.49 1.24 -0.75
N GLU A 56 16.32 2.27 0.07
CA GLU A 56 17.10 2.45 1.31
C GLU A 56 16.90 1.29 2.30
N HIS A 57 15.66 0.80 2.40
CA HIS A 57 15.28 -0.27 3.33
C HIS A 57 15.26 -1.68 2.71
N GLU A 58 15.75 -1.82 1.46
CA GLU A 58 15.80 -3.10 0.73
C GLU A 58 14.44 -3.83 0.71
N LEU A 59 13.36 -3.06 0.50
CA LEU A 59 12.01 -3.62 0.39
C LEU A 59 11.80 -4.34 -0.93
N GLU A 60 10.84 -5.25 -0.94
CA GLU A 60 10.47 -5.99 -2.14
C GLU A 60 9.84 -5.07 -3.20
N MET A 61 10.37 -5.14 -4.41
CA MET A 61 10.00 -4.31 -5.55
C MET A 61 9.07 -5.10 -6.48
N ILE A 62 7.75 -5.05 -6.23
CA ILE A 62 6.77 -5.91 -6.93
C ILE A 62 6.03 -5.12 -8.02
N MET A 63 6.38 -5.37 -9.29
CA MET A 63 5.68 -4.78 -10.43
C MET A 63 4.50 -5.67 -10.84
N HIS A 64 3.31 -5.34 -10.34
CA HIS A 64 2.11 -6.14 -10.53
C HIS A 64 1.12 -5.56 -11.54
N VAL A 65 1.46 -4.44 -12.19
CA VAL A 65 0.69 -3.79 -13.27
C VAL A 65 1.52 -3.81 -14.55
N ASP A 66 0.90 -4.08 -15.70
CA ASP A 66 1.54 -4.01 -17.01
C ASP A 66 1.48 -2.61 -17.63
N GLY A 67 2.16 -2.41 -18.77
CA GLY A 67 2.18 -1.12 -19.47
C GLY A 67 0.83 -0.67 -20.04
N LYS A 68 -0.23 -1.49 -19.92
CA LYS A 68 -1.60 -1.17 -20.32
C LYS A 68 -2.52 -0.92 -19.11
N GLY A 69 -1.98 -0.92 -17.90
CA GLY A 69 -2.75 -0.73 -16.67
C GLY A 69 -3.50 -1.97 -16.19
N ASN A 70 -3.21 -3.15 -16.74
CA ASN A 70 -3.81 -4.40 -16.27
C ASN A 70 -2.90 -5.07 -15.24
N PHE A 71 -3.50 -5.66 -14.22
CA PHE A 71 -2.77 -6.49 -13.29
C PHE A 71 -2.23 -7.75 -13.97
N ASN A 72 -0.99 -8.11 -13.63
CA ASN A 72 -0.31 -9.28 -14.15
C ASN A 72 -0.34 -10.44 -13.14
N LYS A 73 0.37 -11.54 -13.43
CA LYS A 73 0.41 -12.74 -12.59
C LYS A 73 0.85 -12.49 -11.13
N GLU A 74 1.66 -11.46 -10.88
CA GLU A 74 2.15 -11.09 -9.54
C GLU A 74 1.00 -10.55 -8.66
N ALA A 75 -0.10 -10.09 -9.26
CA ALA A 75 -1.31 -9.69 -8.55
C ALA A 75 -2.18 -10.88 -8.09
N GLY A 76 -1.76 -12.12 -8.38
CA GLY A 76 -2.47 -13.34 -7.98
C GLY A 76 -3.87 -13.40 -8.58
N LYS A 77 -4.91 -13.46 -7.74
CA LYS A 77 -6.30 -13.58 -8.17
C LYS A 77 -6.85 -12.36 -8.91
N PHE A 78 -6.16 -11.22 -8.85
CA PHE A 78 -6.56 -10.01 -9.56
C PHE A 78 -5.93 -9.91 -10.96
N ASN A 79 -5.12 -10.91 -11.36
CA ASN A 79 -4.51 -10.98 -12.68
C ASN A 79 -5.56 -10.83 -13.79
N GLY A 80 -5.28 -9.98 -14.77
CA GLY A 80 -6.14 -9.68 -15.91
C GLY A 80 -7.16 -8.56 -15.69
N LEU A 81 -7.32 -8.06 -14.46
CA LEU A 81 -8.19 -6.90 -14.19
C LEU A 81 -7.48 -5.60 -14.53
N PHE A 82 -8.22 -4.64 -15.10
CA PHE A 82 -7.76 -3.26 -15.20
C PHE A 82 -7.67 -2.64 -13.79
N TYR A 83 -6.65 -1.82 -13.50
CA TYR A 83 -6.37 -1.34 -12.13
C TYR A 83 -7.58 -0.65 -11.48
N ALA A 84 -8.36 0.10 -12.26
CA ALA A 84 -9.51 0.83 -11.76
C ALA A 84 -10.66 -0.13 -11.35
N ASP A 85 -10.89 -1.19 -12.13
CA ASP A 85 -11.91 -2.20 -11.86
C ASP A 85 -11.54 -3.06 -10.63
N ALA A 86 -10.25 -3.27 -10.43
CA ALA A 86 -9.76 -4.08 -9.33
C ALA A 86 -9.97 -3.44 -7.95
N ASN A 87 -10.18 -2.12 -7.86
CA ASN A 87 -10.47 -1.43 -6.60
C ASN A 87 -11.65 -2.06 -5.84
N LYS A 88 -12.73 -2.38 -6.57
CA LYS A 88 -13.91 -3.04 -5.98
C LYS A 88 -13.58 -4.44 -5.49
N ALA A 89 -12.92 -5.24 -6.32
CA ALA A 89 -12.54 -6.62 -5.99
C ALA A 89 -11.58 -6.70 -4.78
N ILE A 90 -10.65 -5.75 -4.67
CA ILE A 90 -9.75 -5.63 -3.52
C ILE A 90 -10.52 -5.28 -2.25
N GLY A 91 -11.47 -4.34 -2.33
CA GLY A 91 -12.35 -4.00 -1.20
C GLY A 91 -13.14 -5.20 -0.69
N GLU A 92 -13.73 -5.97 -1.61
CA GLU A 92 -14.46 -7.21 -1.28
C GLU A 92 -13.54 -8.27 -0.65
N GLU A 93 -12.31 -8.42 -1.15
CA GLU A 93 -11.33 -9.36 -0.61
C GLU A 93 -10.88 -9.03 0.81
N LEU A 94 -10.76 -7.73 1.14
CA LEU A 94 -10.37 -7.33 2.49
C LEU A 94 -11.41 -7.77 3.52
N GLY A 95 -12.70 -7.75 3.17
CA GLY A 95 -13.81 -8.21 4.01
C GLY A 95 -13.72 -7.60 5.42
N ASP A 96 -13.81 -8.45 6.45
CA ASP A 96 -13.76 -8.03 7.87
C ASP A 96 -12.42 -7.39 8.30
N LYS A 97 -11.37 -7.44 7.46
CA LYS A 97 -10.09 -6.75 7.73
C LYS A 97 -10.16 -5.26 7.36
N LEU A 98 -11.18 -4.85 6.60
CA LEU A 98 -11.38 -3.47 6.18
C LEU A 98 -12.17 -2.71 7.25
N LEU A 99 -11.52 -1.74 7.89
CA LEU A 99 -12.14 -1.00 8.99
C LEU A 99 -13.12 0.09 8.53
N SER A 100 -12.92 0.65 7.34
CA SER A 100 -13.74 1.76 6.83
C SER A 100 -13.56 1.90 5.31
N ILE A 101 -14.65 2.17 4.59
CA ILE A 101 -14.65 2.65 3.20
C ILE A 101 -15.27 4.05 3.20
N LYS A 102 -14.63 4.99 2.51
CA LYS A 102 -15.17 6.34 2.27
C LYS A 102 -14.85 6.75 0.83
N PHE A 103 -15.80 7.41 0.18
CA PHE A 103 -15.60 8.05 -1.11
C PHE A 103 -15.21 9.51 -0.87
N ILE A 104 -14.03 9.91 -1.34
CA ILE A 104 -13.46 11.24 -1.12
C ILE A 104 -13.26 11.89 -2.49
N LYS A 105 -13.68 13.14 -2.63
CA LYS A 105 -13.41 13.94 -3.83
C LYS A 105 -12.15 14.76 -3.61
N HIS A 106 -11.17 14.60 -4.51
CA HIS A 106 -9.94 15.39 -4.53
C HIS A 106 -9.47 15.59 -5.98
N SER A 107 -8.49 16.47 -6.18
CA SER A 107 -7.83 16.62 -7.46
C SER A 107 -6.97 15.39 -7.75
N TYR A 108 -7.07 14.86 -8.96
CA TYR A 108 -6.25 13.74 -9.44
C TYR A 108 -5.69 14.09 -10.82
N PRO A 109 -4.44 13.72 -11.14
CA PRO A 109 -3.90 13.90 -12.48
C PRO A 109 -4.75 13.13 -13.49
N HIS A 110 -5.09 13.77 -14.59
CA HIS A 110 -5.72 13.15 -15.75
C HIS A 110 -4.79 13.34 -16.96
N ASP A 111 -4.82 12.39 -17.88
CA ASP A 111 -4.09 12.46 -19.16
C ASP A 111 -4.53 13.66 -20.02
#